data_AF-T0Y883-F1
#
_entry.id   AF-T0Y883-F1
#
_cell.length_a   1.000
_cell.length_b   1.000
_cell.length_c   1.000
_cell.angle_alpha   90.00
_cell.angle_beta   90.00
_cell.angle_gamma   90.00
#
_symmetry.space_group_name_H-M   'P 1'
#
loop_
_entity.id
_entity.type
_entity.pdbx_description
1 polymer ?
#
loop_
_entity_poly.entity_id
_entity_poly.type
_entity_poly.pdbx_seq_one_letter_code
_entity_poly.pdbx_strand_id
1 'polypeptide(L)'
;PAAALLEVLDPAQNAQFSDHYVEVPFDLSHVLFITTANMASQIPQALLDRMETISLHSYTETEKVEIARRHLVPRQIEEHGLEAQDVMLGRGVLEEIVHGYTREAGVRSLEREIAAICRKAARRKMSGHGPLRVTLSSLEKNLGKRRFLPRQREREDQVGVATAVYWTEVGGDAMPI
;
A
#
# COMPACT_ATOMS: atom_id res chain seq x y z
N PRO A 1 -26.85 -10.51 -5.58
CA PRO A 1 -25.46 -11.05 -5.43
C PRO A 1 -25.09 -11.45 -3.99
N ALA A 2 -25.44 -10.65 -2.96
CA ALA A 2 -25.07 -10.95 -1.57
C ALA A 2 -25.67 -12.26 -1.03
N ALA A 3 -26.84 -12.67 -1.51
CA ALA A 3 -27.48 -13.94 -1.13
C ALA A 3 -26.65 -15.17 -1.53
N ALA A 4 -26.05 -15.17 -2.73
CA ALA A 4 -25.18 -16.26 -3.18
C ALA A 4 -23.90 -16.36 -2.33
N LEU A 5 -23.35 -15.23 -1.87
CA LEU A 5 -22.19 -15.23 -0.98
C LEU A 5 -22.54 -15.73 0.43
N LEU A 6 -23.76 -15.52 0.91
CA LEU A 6 -24.22 -16.06 2.19
C LEU A 6 -24.29 -17.58 2.14
N GLU A 7 -24.79 -18.16 1.05
CA GLU A 7 -24.87 -19.61 0.87
C GLU A 7 -23.48 -20.27 0.85
N VAL A 8 -22.50 -19.63 0.21
CA VAL A 8 -21.13 -20.13 0.12
C VAL A 8 -20.36 -19.99 1.44
N LEU A 9 -20.57 -18.89 2.17
CA LEU A 9 -19.82 -18.59 3.40
C LEU A 9 -20.46 -19.19 4.66
N ASP A 10 -21.70 -19.68 4.58
CA ASP A 10 -22.36 -20.35 5.70
C ASP A 10 -21.89 -21.82 5.79
N PRO A 11 -21.18 -22.23 6.87
CA PRO A 11 -20.73 -23.60 7.06
C PRO A 11 -21.87 -24.63 7.08
N ALA A 12 -23.11 -24.20 7.34
CA ALA A 12 -24.27 -25.08 7.31
C ALA A 12 -24.79 -25.37 5.88
N GLN A 13 -24.45 -24.53 4.89
CA GLN A 13 -24.98 -24.60 3.53
C GLN A 13 -23.90 -24.91 2.47
N ASN A 14 -22.65 -24.59 2.76
CA ASN A 14 -21.55 -24.68 1.80
C ASN A 14 -21.22 -26.10 1.29
N ALA A 15 -21.67 -27.16 1.97
CA ALA A 15 -21.45 -28.56 1.56
C ALA A 15 -22.35 -29.00 0.38
N GLN A 16 -23.43 -28.27 0.09
CA GLN A 16 -24.39 -28.58 -0.98
C GLN A 16 -24.59 -27.39 -1.92
N PHE A 17 -23.59 -26.51 -2.04
CA PHE A 17 -23.69 -25.31 -2.88
C PHE A 17 -23.98 -25.69 -4.33
N SER A 18 -25.00 -25.08 -4.93
CA SER A 18 -25.37 -25.32 -6.33
C SER A 18 -25.34 -24.02 -7.11
N ASP A 19 -24.51 -23.98 -8.15
CA ASP A 19 -24.54 -22.87 -9.11
C ASP A 19 -25.60 -23.11 -10.21
N HIS A 20 -26.15 -22.03 -10.75
CA HIS A 20 -27.20 -22.07 -11.78
C HIS A 20 -26.74 -22.61 -13.13
N TYR A 21 -25.43 -22.72 -13.38
CA TYR A 21 -24.91 -23.23 -14.64
C TYR A 21 -24.82 -24.76 -14.66
N VAL A 22 -24.32 -25.35 -13.56
CA VAL A 22 -24.04 -26.79 -13.49
C VAL A 22 -25.16 -27.56 -12.77
N GLU A 23 -25.91 -26.91 -11.88
CA GLU A 23 -27.04 -27.50 -11.12
C GLU A 23 -26.70 -28.82 -10.39
N VAL A 24 -25.42 -29.04 -10.08
CA VAL A 24 -24.92 -30.17 -9.28
C VAL A 24 -24.40 -29.62 -7.97
N PRO A 25 -24.73 -30.24 -6.81
CA PRO A 25 -24.20 -29.81 -5.53
C PRO A 25 -22.69 -30.03 -5.44
N PHE A 26 -21.96 -28.99 -5.02
CA PHE A 26 -20.53 -29.01 -4.74
C PHE A 26 -20.27 -28.81 -3.24
N ASP A 27 -19.29 -29.54 -2.74
CA ASP A 27 -18.84 -29.41 -1.35
C ASP A 27 -17.72 -28.39 -1.23
N LEU A 28 -18.00 -27.26 -0.56
CA LEU A 28 -17.05 -26.19 -0.26
C LEU A 28 -16.65 -26.17 1.23
N SER A 29 -17.01 -27.18 2.02
CA SER A 29 -16.76 -27.22 3.47
C SER A 29 -15.27 -27.19 3.83
N HIS A 30 -14.40 -27.66 2.93
CA HIS A 30 -12.95 -27.71 3.10
C HIS A 30 -12.20 -26.55 2.41
N VAL A 31 -12.93 -25.51 1.97
CA VAL A 31 -12.34 -24.34 1.33
C VAL A 31 -12.08 -23.24 2.35
N LEU A 32 -10.85 -22.71 2.37
CA LEU A 32 -10.52 -21.52 3.17
C LEU A 32 -10.91 -20.27 2.39
N PHE A 33 -11.89 -19.53 2.91
CA PHE A 33 -12.29 -18.24 2.35
C PHE A 33 -11.52 -17.10 3.01
N ILE A 34 -10.90 -16.25 2.20
CA ILE A 34 -10.25 -15.01 2.64
C ILE A 34 -10.88 -13.86 1.87
N THR A 35 -11.54 -12.96 2.59
CA THR A 35 -12.17 -11.76 2.02
C THR A 35 -11.42 -10.51 2.48
N THR A 36 -11.26 -9.53 1.60
CA THR A 36 -10.64 -8.23 1.92
C THR A 36 -11.64 -7.10 1.76
N ALA A 37 -11.66 -6.16 2.70
CA ALA A 37 -12.46 -4.94 2.60
C ALA A 37 -11.68 -3.74 3.14
N ASN A 38 -11.89 -2.56 2.55
CA ASN A 38 -11.30 -1.32 3.06
C ASN A 38 -12.13 -0.73 4.21
N MET A 39 -13.46 -0.93 4.17
CA MET A 39 -14.39 -0.45 5.19
C MET A 39 -15.31 -1.58 5.63
N ALA A 40 -15.19 -1.98 6.89
CA ALA A 40 -16.06 -2.99 7.48
C ALA A 40 -17.54 -2.54 7.52
N SER A 41 -17.78 -1.23 7.69
CA SER A 41 -19.13 -0.65 7.77
C SER A 41 -19.95 -0.79 6.48
N GLN A 42 -19.29 -1.02 5.34
CA GLN A 42 -19.97 -1.24 4.05
C GLN A 42 -20.34 -2.72 3.82
N ILE A 43 -19.86 -3.63 4.67
CA ILE A 43 -20.13 -5.06 4.56
C ILE A 43 -21.51 -5.33 5.19
N PRO A 44 -22.41 -6.06 4.51
CA PRO A 44 -23.66 -6.50 5.11
C PRO A 44 -23.44 -7.25 6.42
N GLN A 45 -24.14 -6.86 7.49
CA GLN A 45 -23.96 -7.44 8.83
C GLN A 45 -24.10 -8.97 8.84
N ALA A 46 -25.04 -9.53 8.07
CA ALA A 46 -25.25 -10.96 7.96
C ALA A 46 -24.00 -11.74 7.48
N LEU A 47 -23.17 -11.11 6.65
CA LEU A 47 -21.90 -11.66 6.20
C LEU A 47 -20.83 -11.49 7.28
N LEU A 48 -20.77 -10.30 7.89
CA LEU A 48 -19.76 -9.96 8.90
C LEU A 48 -19.85 -10.87 10.15
N ASP A 49 -21.07 -11.22 10.57
CA ASP A 49 -21.31 -12.13 11.70
C ASP A 49 -20.78 -13.56 11.45
N ARG A 50 -20.50 -13.93 10.19
CA ARG A 50 -19.99 -15.25 9.77
C ARG A 50 -18.50 -15.23 9.47
N MET A 51 -17.82 -14.11 9.70
CA MET A 51 -16.41 -13.92 9.37
C MET A 51 -15.62 -13.48 10.60
N GLU A 52 -14.40 -14.00 10.74
CA GLU A 52 -13.43 -13.43 11.66
C GLU A 52 -12.81 -12.17 11.04
N THR A 53 -12.97 -11.04 11.71
CA THR A 53 -12.44 -9.76 11.22
C THR A 53 -11.03 -9.52 11.75
N ILE A 54 -10.06 -9.43 10.83
CA ILE A 54 -8.66 -9.09 11.14
C ILE A 54 -8.37 -7.69 10.61
N SER A 55 -8.13 -6.75 11.53
CA SER A 55 -7.83 -5.36 11.18
C SER A 55 -6.35 -5.14 10.88
N LEU A 56 -6.04 -4.69 9.67
CA LEU A 56 -4.70 -4.31 9.26
C LEU A 56 -4.51 -2.80 9.43
N HIS A 57 -3.55 -2.42 10.28
CA HIS A 57 -3.25 -1.02 10.56
C HIS A 57 -2.27 -0.43 9.53
N SER A 58 -2.27 0.90 9.41
CA SER A 58 -1.32 1.65 8.60
C SER A 58 0.11 1.46 9.11
N TYR A 59 1.08 1.58 8.19
CA TYR A 59 2.50 1.53 8.54
C TYR A 59 3.00 2.91 8.97
N THR A 60 3.84 2.92 10.01
CA THR A 60 4.69 4.07 10.35
C THR A 60 5.71 4.33 9.24
N GLU A 61 6.23 5.55 9.17
CA GLU A 61 7.22 5.92 8.14
C GLU A 61 8.48 5.04 8.21
N THR A 62 8.95 4.72 9.42
CA THR A 62 10.07 3.80 9.65
C THR A 62 9.77 2.38 9.15
N GLU A 63 8.56 1.87 9.40
CA GLU A 63 8.15 0.55 8.88
C GLU A 63 8.11 0.55 7.35
N LYS A 64 7.60 1.61 6.72
CA LYS A 64 7.59 1.72 5.26
C LYS A 64 8.99 1.70 4.66
N VAL A 65 9.95 2.37 5.30
CA VAL A 65 11.36 2.34 4.87
C VAL A 65 11.94 0.93 4.97
N GLU A 66 11.65 0.20 6.04
CA GLU A 66 12.09 -1.19 6.20
C GLU A 66 11.41 -2.13 5.20
N ILE A 67 10.11 -1.99 4.97
CA ILE A 67 9.36 -2.74 3.95
C ILE A 67 9.95 -2.46 2.56
N ALA A 68 10.23 -1.20 2.25
CA ALA A 68 10.84 -0.82 0.98
C ALA A 68 12.20 -1.48 0.79
N ARG A 69 13.07 -1.42 1.81
CA ARG A 69 14.42 -1.99 1.74
C ARG A 69 14.42 -3.51 1.63
N ARG A 70 13.58 -4.19 2.41
CA ARG A 70 13.57 -5.66 2.51
C ARG A 70 12.79 -6.34 1.40
N HIS A 71 11.75 -5.68 0.89
CA HIS A 71 10.80 -6.32 -0.03
C HIS A 71 10.59 -5.55 -1.32
N LEU A 72 10.29 -4.25 -1.27
CA LEU A 72 9.90 -3.52 -2.49
C LEU A 72 11.08 -3.28 -3.43
N VAL A 73 12.24 -2.84 -2.94
CA VAL A 73 13.41 -2.58 -3.77
C VAL A 73 13.93 -3.86 -4.45
N PRO A 74 14.14 -4.98 -3.73
CA PRO A 74 14.54 -6.23 -4.37
C PRO A 74 13.52 -6.72 -5.40
N ARG A 75 12.22 -6.69 -5.05
CA ARG A 75 11.14 -7.10 -5.97
C ARG A 75 11.13 -6.24 -7.23
N GLN A 76 11.22 -4.92 -7.09
CA GLN A 76 11.19 -4.01 -8.24
C GLN A 76 12.44 -4.11 -9.12
N ILE A 77 13.60 -4.45 -8.55
CA ILE A 77 14.82 -4.76 -9.30
C ILE A 77 14.60 -6.01 -10.16
N GLU A 78 14.07 -7.09 -9.57
CA GLU A 78 13.80 -8.35 -10.26
C GLU A 78 12.73 -8.20 -11.36
N GLU A 79 11.60 -7.57 -11.06
CA GLU A 79 10.51 -7.32 -12.01
C GLU A 79 10.94 -6.50 -13.24
N HIS A 80 11.96 -5.65 -13.08
CA HIS A 80 12.51 -4.83 -14.17
C HIS A 80 13.74 -5.45 -14.85
N GLY A 81 14.13 -6.68 -14.50
CA GLY A 81 15.27 -7.39 -15.08
C GLY A 81 16.62 -6.72 -14.77
N LEU A 82 16.72 -6.06 -13.62
CA LEU A 82 17.93 -5.39 -13.15
C LEU A 82 18.70 -6.28 -12.18
N GLU A 83 19.98 -6.00 -12.03
CA GLU A 83 20.81 -6.58 -10.97
C GLU A 83 20.88 -5.63 -9.77
N ALA A 84 21.17 -6.17 -8.58
CA ALA A 84 21.29 -5.36 -7.35
C ALA A 84 22.31 -4.22 -7.45
N GLN A 85 23.32 -4.36 -8.33
CA GLN A 85 24.32 -3.33 -8.57
C GLN A 85 23.84 -2.19 -9.48
N ASP A 86 22.79 -2.42 -10.28
CA ASP A 86 22.28 -1.44 -11.26
C ASP A 86 21.52 -0.29 -10.59
N VAL A 87 20.98 -0.50 -9.40
CA VAL A 87 20.20 0.50 -8.65
C VAL A 87 20.67 0.53 -7.20
N MET A 88 21.17 1.68 -6.77
CA MET A 88 21.54 1.90 -5.38
C MET A 88 20.67 2.99 -4.76
N LEU A 89 19.82 2.58 -3.82
CA LEU A 89 18.94 3.43 -3.02
C LEU A 89 19.40 3.39 -1.57
N GLY A 90 19.97 4.49 -1.09
CA GLY A 90 20.33 4.63 0.33
C GLY A 90 19.10 4.81 1.22
N ARG A 91 19.23 4.47 2.50
CA ARG A 91 18.15 4.62 3.50
C ARG A 91 17.58 6.04 3.52
N GLY A 92 18.42 7.08 3.56
CA GLY A 92 17.96 8.47 3.57
C GLY A 92 17.18 8.87 2.31
N VAL A 93 17.43 8.21 1.17
CA VAL A 93 16.66 8.44 -0.05
C VAL A 93 15.28 7.80 0.06
N LEU A 94 15.18 6.61 0.64
CA LEU A 94 13.89 5.96 0.90
C LEU A 94 13.06 6.79 1.89
N GLU A 95 13.68 7.34 2.93
CA GLU A 95 13.03 8.26 3.88
C GLU A 95 12.48 9.48 3.14
N GLU A 96 13.27 10.14 2.29
CA GLU A 96 12.79 11.29 1.51
C GLU A 96 11.68 10.92 0.50
N ILE A 97 11.71 9.72 -0.09
CA ILE A 97 10.61 9.24 -0.94
C ILE A 97 9.33 9.09 -0.12
N VAL A 98 9.42 8.47 1.06
CA VAL A 98 8.28 8.28 1.96
C VAL A 98 7.68 9.63 2.36
N HIS A 99 8.48 10.59 2.83
CA HIS A 99 7.98 11.88 3.30
C HIS A 99 7.61 12.87 2.19
N GLY A 100 8.32 12.83 1.06
CA GLY A 100 8.24 13.86 0.02
C GLY A 100 7.38 13.52 -1.18
N TYR A 101 7.16 12.22 -1.43
CA TYR A 101 6.53 11.73 -2.66
C TYR A 101 5.34 10.79 -2.42
N THR A 102 5.11 10.36 -1.17
CA THR A 102 3.99 9.48 -0.81
C THR A 102 3.12 10.09 0.29
N ARG A 103 1.81 9.84 0.25
CA ARG A 103 0.87 10.18 1.34
C ARG A 103 -0.29 9.20 1.33
N GLU A 104 -0.10 8.06 1.98
CA GLU A 104 -1.05 6.94 2.05
C GLU A 104 -0.82 6.14 3.33
N ALA A 105 -1.75 5.25 3.71
CA ALA A 105 -1.55 4.30 4.82
C ALA A 105 -0.53 3.18 4.47
N GLY A 106 -0.66 2.66 3.25
CA GLY A 106 0.11 1.53 2.75
C GLY A 106 1.43 1.92 2.08
N VAL A 107 1.83 1.09 1.11
CA VAL A 107 3.09 1.24 0.34
C VAL A 107 2.89 1.18 -1.18
N ARG A 108 1.65 1.31 -1.68
CA ARG A 108 1.35 1.24 -3.13
C ARG A 108 1.98 2.40 -3.90
N SER A 109 1.83 3.63 -3.40
CA SER A 109 2.46 4.82 -3.95
C SER A 109 3.98 4.74 -3.81
N LEU A 110 4.48 4.27 -2.66
CA LEU A 110 5.91 4.05 -2.45
C LEU A 110 6.51 3.09 -3.48
N GLU A 111 5.83 1.96 -3.71
CA GLU A 111 6.21 1.01 -4.74
C GLU A 111 6.21 1.63 -6.13
N ARG A 112 5.21 2.44 -6.49
CA ARG A 112 5.15 3.12 -7.79
C ARG A 112 6.33 4.06 -8.02
N GLU A 113 6.74 4.79 -6.98
CA GLU A 113 7.90 5.69 -7.06
C GLU A 113 9.21 4.89 -7.19
N ILE A 114 9.37 3.80 -6.45
CA ILE A 114 10.53 2.89 -6.60
C ILE A 114 10.56 2.29 -8.01
N ALA A 115 9.43 1.81 -8.52
CA ALA A 115 9.30 1.29 -9.88
C ALA A 115 9.67 2.36 -10.93
N ALA A 116 9.33 3.63 -10.71
CA ALA A 116 9.72 4.72 -11.61
C ALA A 116 11.24 4.91 -11.67
N ILE A 117 11.93 4.76 -10.53
CA ILE A 117 13.40 4.78 -10.46
C ILE A 117 13.97 3.56 -11.21
N CYS A 118 13.44 2.36 -10.95
CA CYS A 118 13.87 1.14 -11.63
C CYS A 118 13.70 1.23 -13.15
N ARG A 119 12.57 1.76 -13.66
CA ARG A 119 12.38 2.03 -15.10
C ARG A 119 13.44 2.98 -15.66
N LYS A 120 13.85 4.00 -14.91
CA LYS A 120 14.93 4.91 -15.34
C LYS A 120 16.28 4.21 -15.36
N ALA A 121 16.57 3.36 -14.39
CA ALA A 121 17.79 2.55 -14.35
C ALA A 121 17.86 1.57 -15.52
N ALA A 122 16.77 0.86 -15.82
CA ALA A 122 16.68 -0.05 -16.97
C ALA A 122 16.97 0.66 -18.29
N ARG A 123 16.38 1.84 -18.52
CA ARG A 123 16.70 2.66 -19.70
C ARG A 123 18.18 3.06 -19.76
N ARG A 124 18.79 3.44 -18.63
CA ARG A 124 20.22 3.78 -18.58
C ARG A 124 21.11 2.58 -18.90
N LYS A 125 20.81 1.41 -18.35
CA LYS A 125 21.53 0.15 -18.63
C LYS A 125 21.47 -0.18 -20.13
N MET A 126 20.30 -0.08 -20.75
CA MET A 126 20.13 -0.28 -22.19
C MET A 126 20.90 0.74 -23.03
N SER A 127 20.98 1.99 -22.60
CA SER A 127 21.81 3.03 -23.23
C SER A 127 23.31 2.90 -22.95
N GLY A 128 23.77 1.78 -22.37
CA GLY A 128 25.19 1.55 -22.06
C GLY A 128 25.76 2.43 -20.95
N HIS A 129 24.91 3.11 -20.18
CA HIS A 129 25.36 3.90 -19.03
C HIS A 129 25.49 3.00 -17.80
N GLY A 130 26.43 3.34 -16.92
CA GLY A 130 26.64 2.63 -15.65
C GLY A 130 25.46 2.73 -14.67
N PRO A 131 25.60 2.12 -13.48
CA PRO A 131 24.52 1.95 -12.52
C PRO A 131 23.92 3.28 -12.04
N LEU A 132 22.61 3.27 -11.76
CA LEU A 132 21.88 4.41 -11.23
C LEU A 132 22.03 4.47 -9.70
N ARG A 133 22.92 5.35 -9.25
CA ARG A 133 22.99 5.75 -7.84
C ARG A 133 22.09 6.95 -7.61
N VAL A 134 21.05 6.79 -6.80
CA VAL A 134 20.16 7.88 -6.42
C VAL A 134 20.63 8.43 -5.08
N THR A 135 20.96 9.72 -5.05
CA THR A 135 21.21 10.54 -3.86
C THR A 135 20.06 11.52 -3.65
N LEU A 136 19.98 12.13 -2.46
CA LEU A 136 18.98 13.16 -2.13
C LEU A 136 18.96 14.30 -3.16
N SER A 137 20.13 14.80 -3.56
CA SER A 137 20.26 15.88 -4.56
C SER A 137 19.84 15.47 -5.97
N SER A 138 19.90 14.17 -6.28
CA SER A 138 19.48 13.63 -7.58
C SER A 138 18.01 13.20 -7.60
N LEU A 139 17.35 13.14 -6.44
CA LEU A 139 16.01 12.57 -6.32
C LEU A 139 15.00 13.35 -7.14
N GLU A 140 15.07 14.68 -7.12
CA GLU A 140 14.16 15.52 -7.91
C GLU A 140 14.33 15.34 -9.42
N LYS A 141 15.56 15.07 -9.89
CA LYS A 141 15.81 14.75 -11.30
C LYS A 141 15.20 13.40 -11.70
N ASN A 142 15.08 12.48 -10.74
CA ASN A 142 14.57 11.14 -10.95
C ASN A 142 13.04 11.02 -10.76
N LEU A 143 12.44 11.73 -9.81
CA LEU A 143 11.00 11.63 -9.52
C LEU A 143 10.20 12.90 -9.84
N GLY A 144 10.87 14.00 -10.20
CA GLY A 144 10.28 15.32 -10.32
C GLY A 144 10.33 16.09 -8.99
N LYS A 145 9.71 17.26 -8.94
CA LYS A 145 9.67 18.07 -7.70
C LYS A 145 8.96 17.30 -6.58
N ARG A 146 9.38 17.57 -5.35
CA ARG A 146 8.71 17.10 -4.13
C ARG A 146 7.22 17.44 -4.18
N ARG A 147 6.35 16.46 -3.93
CA ARG A 147 4.89 16.61 -4.02
C ARG A 147 4.28 17.04 -2.68
N PHE A 148 4.82 16.52 -1.59
CA PHE A 148 4.33 16.78 -0.24
C PHE A 148 5.40 17.54 0.54
N LEU A 149 5.11 18.80 0.86
CA LEU A 149 6.00 19.60 1.69
C LEU A 149 5.95 19.10 3.14
N PRO A 150 7.07 19.19 3.89
CA PRO A 150 7.02 18.96 5.33
C PRO A 150 5.96 19.89 5.90
N ARG A 151 5.09 19.34 6.74
CA ARG A 151 4.06 20.13 7.41
C ARG A 151 4.78 21.20 8.24
N GLN A 152 4.60 22.47 7.87
CA GLN A 152 5.13 23.55 8.69
C GLN A 152 4.36 23.54 10.00
N ARG A 153 5.07 23.23 11.09
CA ARG A 153 4.55 23.48 12.43
C ARG A 153 4.32 24.99 12.53
N GLU A 154 3.18 25.40 13.07
CA GLU A 154 2.96 26.81 13.37
C GLU A 154 4.12 27.30 14.23
N ARG A 155 4.78 28.36 13.79
CA ARG A 155 6.01 28.85 14.43
C ARG A 155 5.71 29.54 15.76
N GLU A 156 4.48 30.01 15.94
CA GLU A 156 3.99 30.75 17.09
C GLU A 156 2.56 30.30 17.42
N ASP A 157 2.19 30.41 18.70
CA ASP A 157 0.85 30.08 19.15
C ASP A 157 -0.17 31.07 18.57
N GLN A 158 -1.15 30.54 17.83
CA GLN A 158 -2.22 31.35 17.25
C GLN A 158 -3.45 31.38 18.17
N VAL A 159 -3.92 32.59 18.49
CA VAL A 159 -5.14 32.75 19.28
C VAL A 159 -6.34 32.33 18.45
N GLY A 160 -7.12 31.37 18.95
CA GLY A 160 -8.31 30.85 18.27
C GLY A 160 -8.05 29.69 17.31
N VAL A 161 -6.84 29.14 17.28
CA VAL A 161 -6.52 27.93 16.51
C VAL A 161 -6.33 26.75 17.46
N ALA A 162 -7.00 25.63 17.17
CA ALA A 162 -6.80 24.37 17.87
C ALA A 162 -6.36 23.28 16.89
N THR A 163 -5.43 22.42 17.30
CA THR A 163 -5.07 21.25 16.47
C THR A 163 -6.03 20.10 16.75
N ALA A 164 -6.90 19.79 15.80
CA ALA A 164 -7.75 18.61 15.85
C ALA A 164 -7.00 17.39 15.29
N VAL A 165 -7.20 16.23 15.90
CA VAL A 165 -6.80 14.93 15.34
C VAL A 165 -8.05 14.24 14.82
N TYR A 166 -7.99 13.73 13.59
CA TYR A 166 -9.09 13.03 12.95
C TYR A 166 -8.59 11.74 12.33
N TRP A 167 -9.50 10.77 12.23
CA TRP A 167 -9.22 9.50 11.59
C TRP A 167 -9.68 9.55 10.13
N THR A 168 -8.78 9.20 9.22
CA THR A 168 -9.08 9.03 7.79
C THR A 168 -8.87 7.57 7.40
N GLU A 169 -9.38 7.21 6.22
CA GLU A 169 -9.11 5.90 5.60
C GLU A 169 -7.62 5.62 5.38
N VAL A 170 -6.77 6.66 5.34
CA VAL A 170 -5.31 6.53 5.21
C VAL A 170 -4.58 6.62 6.57
N GLY A 171 -5.31 6.61 7.69
CA GLY A 171 -4.78 6.71 9.05
C GLY A 171 -5.18 7.99 9.77
N GLY A 172 -4.64 8.20 10.97
CA GLY A 172 -4.83 9.46 11.70
C GLY A 172 -4.09 10.62 11.02
N ASP A 173 -4.76 11.76 10.85
CA ASP A 173 -4.15 13.03 10.44
C ASP A 173 -4.56 14.12 11.45
N ALA A 174 -3.81 15.22 11.49
CA ALA A 174 -4.13 16.40 12.29
C ALA A 174 -4.52 17.57 11.39
N MET A 175 -5.30 18.53 11.84
CA MET A 175 -5.58 19.78 11.10
C MET A 175 -5.82 20.92 12.07
N PRO A 176 -5.27 22.12 11.82
CA PRO A 176 -5.69 23.31 12.56
C PRO A 176 -7.15 23.63 12.23
N ILE A 177 -7.95 23.89 13.25
CA ILE A 177 -9.33 24.37 13.19
C ILE A 177 -9.48 25.66 13.97
#